data_AF-A0A969K0E3-F1
#
_entry.id   AF-A0A969K0E3-F1
#
_cell.length_a   1.000
_cell.length_b   1.000
_cell.length_c   1.000
_cell.angle_alpha   90.00
_cell.angle_beta   90.00
_cell.angle_gamma   90.00
#
_symmetry.space_group_name_H-M   'P 1'
#
loop_
_entity.id
_entity.type
_entity.pdbx_description
1 polymer ?
#
loop_
_entity_poly.entity_id
_entity_poly.type
_entity_poly.pdbx_seq_one_letter_code
_entity_poly.pdbx_strand_id
1 'polypeptide(L)'
;MLYVPTAVVYHKLKATGGSVTGSYYDGRNFLYLIWKNVPITQLRNYWPLILKAQLKISYAALRAWRGEAARARLRGQLAGLWGIRKMWAKRKQVQAIRRLDDDSLTARLTPVDDPPTHR
;
A
#
# COMPACT_ATOMS: atom_id res chain seq x y z
N MET A 1 -9.99 2.62 16.52
CA MET A 1 -8.52 2.54 16.57
C MET A 1 -8.10 3.32 17.80
N LEU A 2 -7.40 2.68 18.73
CA LEU A 2 -6.83 3.33 19.91
C LEU A 2 -5.36 3.58 19.60
N TYR A 3 -4.93 4.84 19.63
CA TYR A 3 -3.53 5.21 19.47
C TYR A 3 -2.94 5.47 20.85
N VAL A 4 -1.97 4.65 21.27
CA VAL A 4 -1.30 4.77 22.57
C VAL A 4 0.20 4.92 22.30
N PRO A 5 0.73 6.17 22.25
CA PRO A 5 2.12 6.41 21.87
C PRO A 5 3.13 5.85 22.90
N THR A 6 2.69 5.61 24.13
CA THR A 6 3.51 5.08 25.23
C THR A 6 3.62 3.55 25.23
N ALA A 7 2.91 2.85 24.35
CA ALA A 7 2.97 1.39 24.29
C ALA A 7 4.34 0.91 23.78
N VAL A 8 4.97 -0.02 24.50
CA VAL A 8 6.26 -0.62 24.13
C VAL A 8 6.02 -1.98 23.47
N VAL A 9 6.58 -2.20 22.28
CA VAL A 9 6.52 -3.47 21.54
C VAL A 9 7.92 -3.94 21.19
N TYR A 10 8.29 -5.14 21.64
CA TYR A 10 9.53 -5.78 21.24
C TYR A 10 9.33 -6.53 19.92
N HIS A 11 10.12 -6.19 18.90
CA HIS A 11 10.11 -6.87 17.61
C HIS A 11 11.51 -7.35 17.23
N LYS A 12 11.62 -8.60 16.78
CA LYS A 12 12.86 -9.13 16.23
C LYS A 12 13.00 -8.68 14.78
N LEU A 13 13.81 -7.65 14.56
CA LEU A 13 14.15 -7.16 13.23
C LEU A 13 14.94 -8.23 12.46
N LYS A 14 14.64 -8.38 11.16
CA LYS A 14 15.52 -9.11 10.24
C LYS A 14 16.62 -8.17 9.76
N ALA A 15 17.88 -8.61 9.86
CA ALA A 15 19.05 -7.83 9.47
C ALA A 15 19.25 -7.75 7.95
N THR A 16 18.63 -8.63 7.16
CA THR A 16 18.68 -8.61 5.69
C THR A 16 17.40 -8.00 5.10
N GLY A 17 17.58 -7.07 4.16
CA GLY A 17 16.48 -6.44 3.44
C GLY A 17 15.72 -7.45 2.57
N GLY A 18 14.39 -7.52 2.74
CA GLY A 18 13.43 -8.16 1.84
C GLY A 18 13.65 -9.66 1.56
N SER A 19 12.92 -10.54 2.25
CA SER A 19 12.83 -11.94 1.80
C SER A 19 12.14 -12.02 0.42
N VAL A 20 12.54 -12.96 -0.43
CA VAL A 20 11.92 -13.20 -1.75
C VAL A 20 10.39 -13.31 -1.64
N THR A 21 9.90 -14.06 -0.65
CA THR A 21 8.47 -14.21 -0.35
C THR A 21 7.81 -12.88 0.04
N GLY A 22 8.45 -12.12 0.93
CA GLY A 22 7.99 -10.79 1.33
C GLY A 22 7.88 -9.85 0.14
N SER A 23 8.93 -9.77 -0.69
CA SER A 23 8.95 -8.91 -1.87
C SER A 23 7.85 -9.25 -2.88
N TYR A 24 7.56 -10.54 -3.09
CA TYR A 24 6.41 -10.97 -3.90
C TYR A 24 5.08 -10.44 -3.32
N TYR A 25 4.85 -10.67 -2.03
CA TYR A 25 3.61 -10.24 -1.40
C TYR A 25 3.48 -8.73 -1.32
N ASP A 26 4.55 -7.99 -1.09
CA ASP A 26 4.53 -6.54 -1.14
C ASP A 26 4.13 -6.07 -2.55
N GLY A 27 4.63 -6.73 -3.60
CA GLY A 27 4.34 -6.35 -5.00
C GLY A 27 2.86 -6.47 -5.31
N ARG A 28 2.27 -7.58 -4.87
CA ARG A 28 0.86 -7.89 -5.06
C ARG A 28 -0.05 -7.07 -4.15
N ASN A 29 0.29 -7.01 -2.86
CA ASN A 29 -0.59 -6.48 -1.83
C ASN A 29 -0.71 -4.96 -1.92
N PHE A 30 0.31 -4.25 -2.43
CA PHE A 30 0.22 -2.80 -2.67
C PHE A 30 -0.93 -2.49 -3.65
N LEU A 31 -1.00 -3.22 -4.76
CA LEU A 31 -2.09 -3.08 -5.72
C LEU A 31 -3.43 -3.48 -5.10
N TYR A 32 -3.47 -4.57 -4.33
CA TYR A 32 -4.71 -4.98 -3.66
C TYR A 32 -5.24 -3.93 -2.68
N LEU A 33 -4.36 -3.28 -1.91
CA LEU A 33 -4.72 -2.19 -1.00
C LEU A 33 -5.33 -1.01 -1.78
N ILE A 34 -4.69 -0.58 -2.86
CA ILE A 34 -5.21 0.48 -3.72
C ILE A 34 -6.61 0.11 -4.21
N TRP A 35 -6.78 -1.08 -4.78
CA TRP A 35 -8.03 -1.49 -5.40
C TRP A 35 -9.18 -1.73 -4.43
N LYS A 36 -8.93 -2.28 -3.23
CA LYS A 36 -10.03 -2.63 -2.31
C LYS A 36 -10.27 -1.59 -1.21
N ASN A 37 -9.24 -0.85 -0.78
CA ASN A 37 -9.32 0.03 0.38
C ASN A 37 -9.47 1.52 0.04
N VAL A 38 -8.77 2.03 -0.99
CA VAL A 38 -8.83 3.47 -1.32
C VAL A 38 -10.20 3.80 -1.90
N PRO A 39 -10.99 4.71 -1.31
CA PRO A 39 -12.31 4.98 -1.86
C PRO A 39 -12.25 5.72 -3.20
N ILE A 40 -13.36 5.69 -3.96
CA ILE A 40 -13.33 5.99 -5.40
C ILE A 40 -13.06 7.47 -5.68
N THR A 41 -13.54 8.35 -4.80
CA THR A 41 -13.32 9.80 -4.86
C THR A 41 -11.86 10.13 -4.62
N GLN A 42 -11.22 9.59 -3.58
CA GLN A 42 -9.79 9.79 -3.33
C GLN A 42 -8.94 9.12 -4.41
N LEU A 43 -9.35 7.95 -4.92
CA LEU A 43 -8.65 7.34 -6.04
C LEU A 43 -8.69 8.27 -7.26
N ARG A 44 -9.83 8.89 -7.58
CA ARG A 44 -9.93 9.89 -8.66
C ARG A 44 -9.10 11.15 -8.41
N ASN A 45 -8.99 11.61 -7.17
CA ASN A 45 -8.23 12.81 -6.85
C ASN A 45 -6.71 12.56 -6.86
N TYR A 46 -6.27 11.36 -6.46
CA TYR A 46 -4.85 11.05 -6.22
C TYR A 46 -4.28 9.96 -7.15
N TRP A 47 -5.02 9.48 -8.16
CA TRP A 47 -4.52 8.44 -9.08
C TRP A 47 -3.20 8.80 -9.77
N PRO A 48 -2.90 10.07 -10.17
CA PRO A 48 -1.62 10.35 -10.83
C PRO A 48 -0.44 10.14 -9.87
N LEU A 49 -0.60 10.50 -8.60
CA LEU A 49 0.41 10.30 -7.56
C LEU A 49 0.59 8.83 -7.23
N ILE A 50 -0.51 8.09 -7.09
CA ILE A 50 -0.49 6.64 -6.85
C ILE A 50 0.19 5.92 -8.01
N LEU A 51 -0.14 6.27 -9.26
CA LEU A 51 0.46 5.69 -10.45
C LEU A 51 1.96 6.00 -10.53
N LYS A 52 2.35 7.27 -10.33
CA LYS A 52 3.77 7.67 -10.29
C LYS A 52 4.56 6.89 -9.25
N ALA A 53 4.00 6.70 -8.05
CA ALA A 53 4.63 5.90 -7.00
C ALA A 53 4.78 4.42 -7.40
N GLN A 54 3.73 3.80 -7.96
CA GLN A 54 3.80 2.41 -8.43
C GLN A 54 4.80 2.24 -9.58
N LEU A 55 4.86 3.17 -10.52
CA LEU A 55 5.85 3.16 -11.61
C LEU A 55 7.27 3.31 -11.09
N LYS A 56 7.52 4.22 -10.13
CA LYS A 56 8.84 4.39 -9.50
C LYS A 56 9.30 3.08 -8.83
N ILE A 57 8.39 2.40 -8.12
CA ILE A 57 8.65 1.10 -7.50
C ILE A 57 8.96 0.03 -8.55
N SER A 58 8.13 -0.08 -9.60
CA SER A 58 8.34 -1.05 -10.67
C SER A 58 9.66 -0.81 -11.38
N TYR A 59 9.99 0.44 -11.69
CA TYR A 59 11.23 0.83 -12.33
C TYR A 59 12.46 0.49 -11.47
N ALA A 60 12.40 0.75 -10.17
CA ALA A 60 13.47 0.36 -9.24
C ALA A 60 13.68 -1.16 -9.22
N ALA A 61 12.59 -1.94 -9.19
CA ALA A 61 12.68 -3.40 -9.25
C ALA A 61 13.22 -3.90 -10.60
N LEU A 62 12.85 -3.25 -11.72
CA LEU A 62 13.39 -3.56 -13.04
C LEU A 62 14.91 -3.28 -13.11
N ARG A 63 15.37 -2.14 -12.58
CA ARG A 63 16.80 -1.83 -12.51
C ARG A 63 17.58 -2.84 -11.66
N ALA A 64 16.95 -3.39 -10.63
CA ALA A 64 17.52 -4.40 -9.74
C ALA A 64 17.21 -5.86 -10.16
N TRP A 65 16.78 -6.11 -11.41
CA TRP A 65 16.26 -7.41 -11.88
C TRP A 65 17.20 -8.61 -11.64
N ARG A 66 18.52 -8.38 -11.53
CA ARG A 66 19.48 -9.44 -11.21
C ARG A 66 19.23 -10.10 -9.84
N GLY A 67 18.57 -9.40 -8.91
CA GLY A 67 18.19 -9.93 -7.60
C GLY A 67 16.88 -10.73 -7.61
N GLU A 68 16.85 -11.85 -6.88
CA GLU A 68 15.64 -12.69 -6.75
C GLU A 68 14.46 -11.95 -6.13
N ALA A 69 14.70 -11.13 -5.12
CA ALA A 69 13.68 -10.31 -4.47
C ALA A 69 13.03 -9.30 -5.44
N ALA A 70 13.83 -8.70 -6.34
CA ALA A 70 13.33 -7.76 -7.34
C ALA A 70 12.43 -8.46 -8.37
N ARG A 71 12.85 -9.63 -8.88
CA ARG A 71 12.02 -10.47 -9.76
C ARG A 71 10.75 -10.93 -9.06
N ALA A 72 10.85 -11.30 -7.79
CA ALA A 72 9.70 -11.67 -6.98
C ALA A 72 8.71 -10.53 -6.84
N ARG A 73 9.17 -9.30 -6.60
CA ARG A 73 8.32 -8.11 -6.54
C ARG A 73 7.60 -7.83 -7.86
N LEU A 74 8.29 -7.93 -9.00
CA LEU A 74 7.68 -7.75 -10.32
C LEU A 74 6.63 -8.82 -10.62
N ARG A 75 6.91 -10.10 -10.30
CA ARG A 75 5.90 -11.18 -10.36
C ARG A 75 4.70 -10.89 -9.46
N GLY A 76 4.95 -10.35 -8.26
CA GLY A 76 3.92 -9.90 -7.33
C GLY A 76 3.04 -8.80 -7.92
N GLN A 77 3.64 -7.79 -8.55
CA GLN A 77 2.90 -6.69 -9.21
C GLN A 77 2.02 -7.23 -10.35
N LEU A 78 2.54 -8.13 -11.19
CA LEU A 78 1.74 -8.79 -12.24
C LEU A 78 0.56 -9.56 -11.65
N ALA A 79 0.80 -10.36 -10.60
CA ALA A 79 -0.27 -11.06 -9.87
C ALA A 79 -1.28 -10.10 -9.22
N GLY A 80 -0.84 -8.91 -8.80
CA GLY A 80 -1.69 -7.86 -8.27
C GLY A 80 -2.62 -7.29 -9.34
N LEU A 81 -2.10 -7.05 -10.56
CA LEU A 81 -2.87 -6.59 -11.71
C LEU A 81 -3.93 -7.62 -12.14
N TRP A 82 -3.55 -8.90 -12.29
CA TRP A 82 -4.50 -9.96 -12.63
C TRP A 82 -5.54 -10.22 -11.54
N GLY A 83 -5.21 -9.93 -10.28
CA GLY A 83 -6.11 -10.10 -9.15
C GLY A 83 -7.18 -9.01 -8.99
N ILE A 84 -7.25 -8.01 -9.87
CA ILE A 84 -8.20 -6.88 -9.78
C ILE A 84 -9.65 -7.36 -9.66
N ARG A 85 -10.08 -8.30 -10.49
CA ARG A 85 -11.47 -8.82 -10.46
C ARG A 85 -11.83 -9.39 -9.09
N LYS A 86 -10.91 -10.15 -8.48
CA LYS A 86 -11.07 -10.71 -7.13
C LYS A 86 -11.13 -9.60 -6.08
N MET A 87 -10.30 -8.57 -6.21
CA MET A 87 -10.30 -7.44 -5.27
C MET A 87 -11.53 -6.55 -5.40
N TRP A 88 -12.14 -6.47 -6.58
CA TRP A 88 -13.38 -5.73 -6.79
C TRP A 88 -14.53 -6.26 -5.93
N ALA A 89 -14.69 -7.58 -5.84
CA ALA A 89 -15.68 -8.19 -4.94
C ALA A 89 -15.42 -7.82 -3.47
N LYS A 90 -14.15 -7.86 -3.04
CA LYS A 90 -13.74 -7.46 -1.69
C LYS A 90 -13.92 -5.96 -1.44
N ARG A 91 -13.75 -5.13 -2.47
CA ARG A 91 -13.95 -3.68 -2.38
C ARG A 91 -15.35 -3.37 -1.90
N LYS A 92 -16.38 -4.02 -2.46
CA LYS A 92 -17.78 -3.80 -2.03
C LYS A 92 -17.94 -4.03 -0.51
N GLN A 93 -17.37 -5.11 0.00
CA GLN A 93 -17.41 -5.44 1.43
C GLN A 93 -16.66 -4.39 2.27
N VAL A 94 -15.44 -4.01 1.87
CA VAL A 94 -14.61 -3.04 2.59
C VAL A 94 -15.25 -1.65 2.61
N GLN A 95 -15.83 -1.22 1.49
CA GLN A 95 -16.48 0.09 1.40
C GLN A 95 -17.81 0.13 2.15
N ALA A 96 -18.54 -1.00 2.22
CA ALA A 96 -19.79 -1.08 2.98
C ALA A 96 -19.60 -0.94 4.51
N ILE A 97 -18.45 -1.40 5.04
CA ILE A 97 -18.14 -1.28 6.48
C ILE A 97 -17.36 0.00 6.82
N ARG A 98 -17.15 0.89 5.84
CA ARG A 98 -16.39 2.12 6.03
C ARG A 98 -17.19 3.07 6.93
N ARG A 99 -16.53 3.57 7.98
CA ARG A 99 -17.16 4.46 8.98
C ARG A 99 -16.89 5.94 8.77
N LEU A 100 -15.84 6.27 8.02
CA LEU A 100 -15.47 7.66 7.72
C LEU A 100 -16.00 8.01 6.34
N ASP A 101 -16.57 9.19 6.20
CA ASP A 101 -16.87 9.80 4.91
C ASP A 101 -15.58 10.28 4.20
N ASP A 102 -15.73 10.76 2.97
CA ASP A 102 -14.59 11.11 2.14
C ASP A 102 -13.87 12.39 2.59
N ASP A 103 -14.61 13.34 3.16
CA ASP A 103 -14.07 14.62 3.62
C ASP A 103 -13.32 14.42 4.93
N SER A 104 -13.92 13.68 5.87
CA SER A 104 -13.26 13.26 7.12
C SER A 104 -11.98 12.46 6.85
N LEU A 105 -11.94 11.64 5.79
CA LEU A 105 -10.73 10.92 5.40
C LEU A 105 -9.67 11.87 4.82
N THR A 106 -10.08 12.78 3.95
CA THR A 106 -9.17 13.74 3.30
C THR A 106 -8.55 14.70 4.32
N ALA A 107 -9.33 15.16 5.30
CA ALA A 107 -8.86 16.03 6.39
C ALA A 107 -7.80 15.37 7.29
N ARG A 108 -7.66 14.04 7.27
CA ARG A 108 -6.64 13.28 8.02
C ARG A 108 -5.37 13.02 7.21
N LEU A 109 -5.33 13.37 5.93
CA LEU A 109 -4.12 13.23 5.12
C LEU A 109 -3.13 14.32 5.53
N THR A 110 -1.97 13.91 6.03
CA THR A 110 -0.84 14.81 6.27
C THR A 110 0.19 14.65 5.16
N PRO A 111 1.01 15.67 4.89
CA PRO A 111 2.23 15.50 4.11
C PRO A 111 3.07 14.34 4.65
N VAL A 112 3.74 13.65 3.73
CA VAL A 112 4.70 12.61 4.11
C VAL A 112 5.88 13.32 4.80
N ASP A 113 6.26 12.85 5.98
CA ASP A 113 7.36 13.35 6.83
C ASP A 113 7.09 14.65 7.65
N ASP A 114 5.84 15.10 7.79
CA ASP A 114 5.51 16.13 8.80
C ASP A 114 5.45 15.52 10.22
N PRO A 115 6.14 16.10 11.23
CA PRO A 115 5.91 15.72 12.61
C PRO A 115 4.45 16.03 12.99
N PRO A 116 3.77 15.17 13.77
CA PRO A 116 2.40 15.43 14.17
C PRO A 116 2.32 16.80 14.87
N THR A 117 1.52 17.69 14.31
CA THR A 117 1.25 18.99 14.93
C THR A 117 0.48 18.73 16.21
N HIS A 118 1.10 19.02 17.35
CA HIS A 118 0.44 18.99 18.65
C HIS A 118 -0.81 19.88 18.58
N ARG A 119 -1.99 19.26 18.67
CA ARG A 119 -3.26 19.87 19.07
C ARG A 119 -3.94 18.96 20.06
#